data_AF-A0A2E3SBV8-F1
#
_entry.id   AF-A0A2E3SBV8-F1
#
_cell.length_a   1.000
_cell.length_b   1.000
_cell.length_c   1.000
_cell.angle_alpha   90.00
_cell.angle_beta   90.00
_cell.angle_gamma   90.00
#
_symmetry.space_group_name_H-M   'P 1'
#
loop_
_entity.id
_entity.type
_entity.pdbx_description
1 polymer ?
#
loop_
_entity_poly.entity_id
_entity_poly.type
_entity_poly.pdbx_seq_one_letter_code
_entity_poly.pdbx_strand_id
1 'polypeptide(L)'
;MDSSTPVIYKGRLLKTIQRNKEVIITHAQLEKINSIIIKHLQTGASVKKEHRKQTKKTVKRKKQDLNIEICPKCGGKLEVKHRKYGWFHGCSNFPRCKFTRNIK
;
A
#
# COMPACT_ATOMS: atom_id res chain seq x y z
N MET A 1 52.83 -9.01 2.44
CA MET A 1 51.46 -8.75 1.92
C MET A 1 50.67 -8.29 3.13
N ASP A 2 50.98 -7.08 3.58
CA ASP A 2 50.69 -6.67 4.94
C ASP A 2 49.45 -5.78 4.89
N SER A 3 48.32 -6.34 5.31
CA SER A 3 47.06 -5.61 5.44
C SER A 3 47.20 -4.57 6.55
N SER A 4 47.67 -3.37 6.18
CA SER A 4 47.93 -2.23 7.06
C SER A 4 46.65 -1.52 7.55
N THR A 5 45.60 -2.29 7.86
CA THR A 5 44.38 -1.74 8.47
C THR A 5 44.49 -1.81 10.00
N PRO A 6 44.49 -0.66 10.71
CA PRO A 6 44.62 -0.65 12.17
C PRO A 6 43.39 -1.31 12.84
N VAL A 7 43.64 -2.28 13.72
CA VAL A 7 42.60 -2.92 14.53
C VAL A 7 42.11 -1.94 15.60
N ILE A 8 40.83 -1.55 15.52
CA ILE A 8 40.22 -0.61 16.48
C ILE A 8 39.43 -1.38 17.53
N TYR A 9 39.89 -1.34 18.78
CA TYR A 9 39.21 -1.96 19.91
C TYR A 9 37.93 -1.20 20.32
N LYS A 10 36.92 -1.95 20.81
CA LYS A 10 35.58 -1.45 21.16
C LYS A 10 35.57 -0.17 22.01
N GLY A 11 36.42 -0.08 23.03
CA GLY A 11 36.51 1.09 23.92
C GLY A 11 37.05 2.36 23.25
N ARG A 12 37.73 2.25 22.10
CA ARG A 12 38.26 3.37 21.32
C ARG A 12 37.45 3.65 20.07
N LEU A 13 36.55 2.76 19.67
CA LEU A 13 35.76 2.85 18.44
C LEU A 13 35.04 4.19 18.28
N LEU A 14 34.29 4.63 19.30
CA LEU A 14 33.55 5.89 19.24
C LEU A 14 34.48 7.09 19.07
N LYS A 15 35.61 7.13 19.80
CA LYS A 15 36.61 8.20 19.68
C LYS A 15 37.23 8.21 18.29
N THR A 16 37.51 7.04 17.70
CA THR A 16 38.09 6.95 16.36
C THR A 16 37.11 7.39 15.27
N ILE A 17 35.83 6.99 15.36
CA ILE A 17 34.78 7.43 14.43
C ILE A 17 34.60 8.94 14.50
N GLN A 18 34.52 9.51 15.70
CA GLN A 18 34.34 10.96 15.89
C GLN A 18 35.55 11.79 15.45
N ARG A 19 36.75 11.19 15.44
CA ARG A 19 37.98 11.85 14.99
C ARG A 19 38.07 11.92 13.47
N ASN A 20 37.41 11.01 12.76
CA ASN A 20 37.35 11.03 11.31
C ASN A 20 36.35 12.10 10.85
N LYS A 21 36.87 13.27 10.51
CA LYS A 21 36.12 14.44 10.01
C LYS A 21 36.27 14.61 8.50
N GLU A 22 36.85 13.64 7.80
CA GLU A 22 37.03 13.73 6.37
C GLU A 22 35.66 13.86 5.68
N VAL A 23 35.48 14.98 4.98
CA VAL A 23 34.27 15.25 4.22
C VAL A 23 34.38 14.47 2.91
N ILE A 24 33.85 13.25 2.90
CA ILE A 24 33.86 12.36 1.72
C ILE A 24 32.86 12.85 0.66
N ILE A 25 31.83 13.60 1.06
CA ILE A 25 30.78 14.13 0.18
C ILE A 25 30.97 15.64 0.02
N THR A 26 31.35 16.06 -1.18
CA THR A 26 31.50 17.47 -1.53
C THR A 26 30.15 18.20 -1.51
N HIS A 27 30.19 19.53 -1.36
CA HIS A 27 28.98 20.36 -1.35
C HIS A 27 28.12 20.19 -2.62
N ALA A 28 28.76 20.11 -3.79
CA ALA A 28 28.07 19.89 -5.06
C ALA A 28 27.37 18.53 -5.13
N GLN A 29 27.99 17.47 -4.57
CA GLN A 29 27.34 16.16 -4.48
C GLN A 29 26.14 16.20 -3.52
N LEU A 30 26.27 16.92 -2.39
CA LEU A 30 25.20 17.10 -1.42
C LEU A 30 23.99 17.85 -2.03
N GLU A 31 24.22 18.93 -2.75
CA GLU A 31 23.17 19.66 -3.47
C GLU A 31 22.48 18.79 -4.53
N LYS A 32 23.26 17.99 -5.27
CA LYS A 32 22.72 17.05 -6.25
C LYS A 32 21.84 16.00 -5.58
N ILE A 33 22.28 15.42 -4.46
CA ILE A 33 21.49 14.47 -3.66
C ILE A 33 20.20 15.14 -3.16
N ASN A 34 20.30 16.34 -2.59
CA ASN A 34 19.13 17.08 -2.11
C ASN A 34 18.13 17.39 -3.22
N SER A 35 18.60 17.75 -4.42
CA SER A 35 17.72 18.02 -5.57
C SER A 35 16.94 16.77 -6.00
N ILE A 36 17.59 15.60 -6.00
CA ILE A 36 16.97 14.31 -6.33
C ILE A 36 15.94 13.96 -5.26
N ILE A 37 16.31 14.08 -3.99
CA ILE A 37 15.41 13.81 -2.86
C ILE A 37 14.17 14.69 -2.96
N ILE A 38 14.33 16.00 -3.09
CA ILE A 38 13.21 16.94 -3.19
C ILE A 38 12.33 16.66 -4.41
N LYS A 39 12.94 16.32 -5.56
CA LYS A 39 12.21 15.95 -6.79
C LYS A 39 11.31 14.72 -6.61
N HIS A 40 11.74 13.76 -5.80
CA HIS A 40 11.02 12.50 -5.57
C HIS A 40 10.20 12.47 -4.28
N LEU A 41 10.41 13.41 -3.38
CA LEU A 41 9.61 13.57 -2.18
C LEU A 41 8.21 14.09 -2.55
N GLN A 42 7.26 13.16 -2.62
CA GLN A 42 5.85 13.46 -2.82
C GLN A 42 5.21 14.01 -1.53
N THR A 43 5.75 15.08 -0.93
CA THR A 43 5.36 15.61 0.39
C THR A 43 4.19 16.60 0.36
N GLY A 44 3.60 16.85 -0.82
CA GLY A 44 2.47 17.75 -0.99
C GLY A 44 1.15 17.23 -0.41
N ALA A 45 0.30 18.16 0.04
CA ALA A 45 -1.06 17.84 0.51
C ALA A 45 -1.89 17.07 -0.53
N SER A 46 -1.70 17.36 -1.82
CA SER A 46 -2.34 16.66 -2.94
C SER A 46 -1.94 15.18 -3.02
N VAL A 47 -0.67 14.85 -2.79
CA VAL A 47 -0.19 13.46 -2.82
C VAL A 47 -0.75 12.69 -1.63
N LYS A 48 -0.72 13.28 -0.43
CA LYS A 48 -1.33 12.68 0.78
C LYS A 48 -2.82 12.41 0.57
N LYS A 49 -3.53 13.35 -0.06
CA LYS A 49 -4.94 13.23 -0.40
C LYS A 49 -5.19 12.11 -1.42
N GLU A 50 -4.36 12.02 -2.45
CA GLU A 50 -4.47 10.97 -3.47
C GLU A 50 -4.16 9.58 -2.92
N HIS A 51 -3.08 9.43 -2.14
CA HIS A 51 -2.78 8.18 -1.43
C HIS A 51 -3.96 7.74 -0.56
N ARG A 52 -4.51 8.64 0.27
CA ARG A 52 -5.70 8.35 1.09
C ARG A 52 -6.90 7.91 0.24
N LYS A 53 -7.13 8.54 -0.91
CA LYS A 53 -8.21 8.19 -1.84
C LYS A 53 -8.01 6.78 -2.41
N GLN A 54 -6.79 6.45 -2.83
CA GLN A 54 -6.43 5.13 -3.34
C GLN A 54 -6.53 4.04 -2.27
N THR A 55 -6.04 4.28 -1.05
CA THR A 55 -6.18 3.35 0.07
C THR A 55 -7.65 3.10 0.38
N LYS A 56 -8.47 4.16 0.49
CA LYS A 56 -9.92 4.04 0.71
C LYS A 56 -10.62 3.26 -0.40
N LYS A 57 -10.27 3.49 -1.66
CA LYS A 57 -10.82 2.75 -2.82
C LYS A 57 -10.47 1.26 -2.74
N THR A 58 -9.23 0.94 -2.37
CA THR A 58 -8.74 -0.44 -2.25
C THR A 58 -9.45 -1.18 -1.11
N VAL A 59 -9.59 -0.55 0.06
CA VAL A 59 -10.33 -1.11 1.21
C VAL A 59 -11.81 -1.32 0.87
N LYS A 60 -12.44 -0.35 0.18
CA LYS A 60 -13.84 -0.49 -0.28
C LYS A 60 -14.00 -1.68 -1.23
N ARG A 61 -13.08 -1.87 -2.18
CA ARG A 61 -13.11 -3.01 -3.12
C ARG A 61 -12.96 -4.35 -2.38
N LYS A 62 -11.96 -4.49 -1.51
CA LYS A 62 -11.81 -5.71 -0.68
C LYS A 62 -13.05 -6.01 0.17
N LYS A 63 -13.69 -4.99 0.75
CA LYS A 63 -14.94 -5.17 1.50
C LYS A 63 -16.09 -5.64 0.58
N GLN A 64 -16.16 -5.15 -0.65
CA GLN A 64 -17.11 -5.65 -1.64
C GLN A 64 -16.82 -7.11 -2.01
N ASP A 65 -15.55 -7.46 -2.21
CA ASP A 65 -15.12 -8.83 -2.55
C ASP A 65 -15.43 -9.84 -1.43
N LEU A 66 -15.26 -9.45 -0.16
CA LEU A 66 -15.62 -10.29 1.00
C LEU A 66 -17.14 -10.43 1.18
N ASN A 67 -17.92 -9.45 0.75
CA ASN A 67 -19.36 -9.47 0.87
C ASN A 67 -20.04 -10.08 -0.37
N ILE A 68 -19.27 -10.77 -1.23
CA ILE A 68 -19.82 -11.55 -2.34
C ILE A 68 -20.43 -12.82 -1.77
N GLU A 69 -21.75 -12.84 -1.67
CA GLU A 69 -22.47 -14.07 -1.36
C GLU A 69 -22.54 -14.97 -2.60
N ILE A 70 -22.33 -16.27 -2.39
CA ILE A 70 -22.34 -17.27 -3.47
C ILE A 70 -23.71 -17.94 -3.53
N CYS A 71 -24.22 -18.15 -4.74
CA CYS A 71 -25.49 -18.83 -4.95
C CYS A 71 -25.34 -20.33 -4.69
N PRO A 72 -26.14 -20.93 -3.78
CA PRO A 72 -26.05 -22.35 -3.45
C PRO A 72 -26.53 -23.28 -4.59
N LYS A 73 -27.24 -22.75 -5.60
CA LYS A 73 -27.77 -23.55 -6.72
C LYS A 73 -26.81 -23.68 -7.90
N CYS A 74 -25.98 -22.69 -8.16
CA CYS A 74 -25.14 -22.66 -9.36
C CYS A 74 -23.72 -22.13 -9.13
N GLY A 75 -23.35 -21.76 -7.89
CA GLY A 75 -22.04 -21.18 -7.59
C GLY A 75 -21.81 -19.76 -8.14
N GLY A 76 -22.80 -19.17 -8.82
CA GLY A 76 -22.74 -17.79 -9.31
C GLY A 76 -22.79 -16.76 -8.17
N LYS A 77 -22.54 -15.48 -8.47
CA LYS A 77 -22.60 -14.41 -7.47
C LYS A 77 -24.05 -14.06 -7.15
N LEU A 78 -24.36 -13.79 -5.89
CA LEU A 78 -25.63 -13.21 -5.46
C LEU A 78 -25.48 -11.69 -5.37
N GLU A 79 -26.35 -11.00 -6.08
CA GLU A 79 -26.37 -9.54 -6.15
C GLU A 79 -27.63 -9.01 -5.49
N VAL A 80 -27.53 -7.85 -4.83
CA VAL A 80 -28.69 -7.17 -4.25
C VAL A 80 -29.44 -6.44 -5.38
N LYS A 81 -30.68 -6.87 -5.64
CA LYS A 81 -31.59 -6.33 -6.66
C LYS A 81 -32.82 -5.73 -5.99
N HIS A 82 -33.46 -4.77 -6.66
CA HIS A 82 -34.67 -4.10 -6.16
C HIS A 82 -35.90 -4.53 -6.96
N ARG A 83 -37.03 -4.77 -6.28
CA ARG A 83 -38.36 -4.99 -6.87
C ARG A 83 -39.42 -4.15 -6.14
N LYS A 84 -40.67 -4.16 -6.62
CA LYS A 84 -41.81 -3.43 -6.02
C LYS A 84 -41.94 -3.61 -4.50
N TYR A 85 -41.58 -4.78 -3.99
CA TYR A 85 -41.69 -5.15 -2.56
C TYR A 85 -40.36 -5.02 -1.78
N GLY A 86 -39.37 -4.32 -2.33
CA GLY A 86 -38.09 -4.04 -1.66
C GLY A 86 -36.88 -4.76 -2.26
N TRP A 87 -35.78 -4.74 -1.51
CA TRP A 87 -34.49 -5.30 -1.92
C TRP A 87 -34.40 -6.80 -1.63
N PHE A 88 -33.75 -7.57 -2.50
CA PHE A 88 -33.53 -9.01 -2.35
C PHE A 88 -32.20 -9.43 -2.99
N HIS A 89 -31.61 -10.54 -2.54
CA HIS A 89 -30.49 -11.19 -3.20
C HIS A 89 -31.00 -12.04 -4.37
N GLY A 90 -30.54 -11.74 -5.59
CA GLY A 90 -30.81 -12.51 -6.79
C GLY A 90 -29.53 -13.02 -7.43
N CYS A 91 -29.57 -14.22 -8.01
CA CYS A 91 -28.41 -14.75 -8.73
C CYS A 91 -28.04 -13.88 -9.96
N SER A 92 -26.73 -13.68 -10.19
CA SER A 92 -26.19 -13.02 -11.38
C SER A 92 -26.48 -13.79 -12.66
N ASN A 93 -26.64 -15.12 -12.59
CA ASN A 93 -26.83 -16.00 -13.74
C ASN A 93 -28.30 -16.14 -14.19
N PHE A 94 -29.18 -15.22 -13.82
CA PHE A 94 -30.55 -15.19 -14.37
C PHE A 94 -30.51 -14.93 -15.89
N PRO A 95 -31.31 -15.60 -16.75
CA PRO A 95 -32.45 -16.47 -16.45
C PRO A 95 -32.11 -17.95 -16.16
N ARG A 96 -30.85 -18.36 -16.35
CA ARG A 96 -30.41 -19.76 -16.17
C ARG A 96 -30.51 -20.22 -14.72
N CYS A 97 -30.29 -19.32 -13.75
CA CYS A 97 -30.53 -19.58 -12.33
C CYS A 97 -31.56 -18.59 -11.76
N LYS A 98 -32.70 -19.11 -11.29
CA LYS A 98 -33.81 -18.32 -10.71
C LYS A 98 -33.77 -18.23 -9.18
N PHE A 99 -32.62 -18.51 -8.55
CA PHE A 99 -32.47 -18.44 -7.10
C PHE A 99 -32.62 -16.99 -6.61
N THR A 100 -33.46 -16.79 -5.59
CA THR A 100 -33.63 -15.52 -4.90
C THR A 100 -33.74 -15.74 -3.38
N ARG A 101 -33.27 -14.78 -2.58
CA ARG A 101 -33.34 -14.79 -1.12
C ARG A 101 -33.68 -13.37 -0.63
N ASN A 102 -34.58 -13.25 0.35
CA ASN A 102 -34.86 -11.94 0.94
C ASN A 102 -33.66 -11.47 1.78
N ILE A 103 -33.42 -10.16 1.76
CA ILE A 103 -32.50 -9.51 2.68
C ILE A 103 -33.28 -9.33 3.99
N LYS A 104 -32.86 -10.03 5.05
CA LYS A 104 -33.44 -9.87 6.39
C LYS A 104 -32.98 -8.56 7.02
#